data_AF-A0A2E4IXT7-F1
#
_entry.id   AF-A0A2E4IXT7-F1
#
_cell.length_a   1.000
_cell.length_b   1.000
_cell.length_c   1.000
_cell.angle_alpha   90.00
_cell.angle_beta   90.00
_cell.angle_gamma   90.00
#
_symmetry.space_group_name_H-M   'P 1'
#
loop_
_entity.id
_entity.type
_entity.pdbx_description
1 polymer ?
#
loop_
_entity_poly.entity_id
_entity_poly.type
_entity_poly.pdbx_seq_one_letter_code
_entity_poly.pdbx_strand_id
1 'polypeptide(L)'
;MTTTLCGCGSNIFQGFVGEPEKSLLESIEDASTTEDYSRLITAADEIINNSSSTDAEKAEAHLIKAEAILGKSNITALDIMAELALSADQDTNPINVLSTSAPLEDLIAASTSLSAASDLGDSGNEEQNLMKGIVNTMIVMNTITEEFTINENGDIENNVSDYSDSLEAIMYPDPSNTDLTILDYTNEALEGFTNSGALTAEQLTETETIKTQITEIETLNESGESDENNIQNALETIFQGF
;
A
#
# COMPACT_ATOMS: atom_id res chain seq x y z
N MET A 1 45.69 1.17 -62.26
CA MET A 1 44.69 0.42 -61.48
C MET A 1 44.56 1.12 -60.15
N THR A 2 43.34 1.47 -59.80
CA THR A 2 42.95 2.70 -59.10
C THR A 2 43.03 2.57 -57.58
N THR A 3 43.73 3.51 -56.95
CA THR A 3 43.67 3.81 -55.53
C THR A 3 42.34 4.49 -55.22
N THR A 4 41.50 3.89 -54.38
CA THR A 4 40.28 4.55 -53.88
C THR A 4 40.46 4.88 -52.40
N LEU A 5 40.87 6.13 -52.15
CA LEU A 5 40.58 6.86 -50.92
C LEU A 5 39.11 7.32 -50.98
N CYS A 6 38.26 6.77 -50.13
CA CYS A 6 36.95 7.31 -49.75
C CYS A 6 36.77 6.90 -48.28
N GLY A 7 36.54 7.75 -47.30
CA GLY A 7 36.41 9.19 -47.22
C GLY A 7 36.18 9.46 -45.72
N CYS A 8 36.82 10.50 -45.20
CA CYS A 8 36.55 11.01 -43.86
C CYS A 8 35.08 11.43 -43.79
N GLY A 9 34.29 10.71 -43.01
CA GLY A 9 32.92 11.04 -42.67
C GLY A 9 32.67 10.58 -41.25
N SER A 10 33.40 11.18 -40.30
CA SER A 10 33.03 11.13 -38.90
C SER A 10 31.59 11.62 -38.81
N ASN A 11 30.67 10.76 -38.36
CA ASN A 11 29.42 11.25 -37.81
C ASN A 11 29.79 12.08 -36.57
N ILE A 12 29.85 13.40 -36.74
CA ILE A 12 30.04 14.41 -35.69
C ILE A 12 28.83 14.41 -34.71
N PHE A 13 27.81 13.57 -34.97
CA PHE A 13 26.63 13.34 -34.14
C PHE A 13 26.39 11.86 -33.79
N GLN A 14 27.43 11.05 -33.55
CA GLN A 14 27.35 10.04 -32.49
C GLN A 14 27.44 10.80 -31.16
N GLY A 15 26.52 11.70 -30.84
CA GLY A 15 25.16 11.29 -30.51
C GLY A 15 25.21 10.58 -29.17
N PHE A 16 25.73 11.31 -28.17
CA PHE A 16 25.77 11.07 -26.74
C PHE A 16 26.02 9.62 -26.31
N VAL A 17 27.20 9.44 -25.71
CA VAL A 17 27.48 8.46 -24.65
C VAL A 17 26.15 8.10 -23.98
N GLY A 18 25.65 6.88 -24.22
CA GLY A 18 24.46 6.41 -23.51
C GLY A 18 24.72 6.69 -22.04
N GLU A 19 23.82 7.41 -21.39
CA GLU A 19 23.92 7.56 -19.94
C GLU A 19 24.16 6.16 -19.37
N PRO A 20 25.08 6.00 -18.40
CA PRO A 20 25.20 4.72 -17.71
C PRO A 20 23.80 4.30 -17.33
N GLU A 21 23.44 3.05 -17.66
CA GLU A 21 22.12 2.50 -17.38
C GLU A 21 21.85 2.74 -15.90
N LYS A 22 20.93 3.67 -15.60
CA LYS A 22 20.63 4.07 -14.23
C LYS A 22 20.24 2.82 -13.46
N SER A 23 20.70 2.70 -12.23
CA SER A 23 20.19 1.65 -11.36
C SER A 23 18.67 1.83 -11.18
N LEU A 24 17.96 0.77 -10.82
CA LEU A 24 16.53 0.87 -10.50
C LEU A 24 16.28 1.93 -9.41
N LEU A 25 17.18 2.02 -8.43
CA LEU A 25 17.14 3.01 -7.36
C LEU A 25 17.28 4.44 -7.89
N GLU A 26 18.22 4.70 -8.81
CA GLU A 26 18.33 6.03 -9.45
C GLU A 26 17.13 6.34 -10.35
N SER A 27 16.46 5.29 -10.86
CA SER A 27 15.33 5.45 -11.79
C SER A 27 14.00 5.72 -11.07
N ILE A 28 13.81 5.22 -9.84
CA ILE A 28 12.61 5.51 -9.04
C ILE A 28 12.62 6.97 -8.53
N GLU A 29 13.79 7.50 -8.14
CA GLU A 29 13.95 8.89 -7.70
C GLU A 29 13.61 9.92 -8.80
N ASP A 30 13.80 9.55 -10.07
CA ASP A 30 13.52 10.39 -11.23
C ASP A 30 12.11 10.18 -11.83
N ALA A 31 11.37 9.18 -11.34
CA ALA A 31 10.05 8.85 -11.89
C ALA A 31 9.01 9.89 -11.46
N SER A 32 8.20 10.33 -12.42
CA SER A 32 7.14 11.33 -12.17
C SER A 32 5.87 11.13 -12.99
N THR A 33 5.84 10.10 -13.84
CA THR A 33 4.69 9.79 -14.69
C THR A 33 4.26 8.34 -14.53
N THR A 34 2.99 8.05 -14.80
CA THR A 34 2.44 6.68 -14.83
C THR A 34 3.25 5.74 -15.74
N GLU A 35 3.81 6.26 -16.84
CA GLU A 35 4.64 5.47 -17.77
C GLU A 35 6.01 5.14 -17.18
N ASP A 36 6.62 6.07 -16.43
CA ASP A 36 7.88 5.81 -15.71
C ASP A 36 7.69 4.70 -14.68
N TYR A 37 6.65 4.81 -13.84
CA TYR A 37 6.34 3.82 -12.83
C TYR A 37 6.00 2.46 -13.45
N SER A 38 5.26 2.41 -14.57
CA SER A 38 4.97 1.16 -15.27
C SER A 38 6.23 0.47 -15.81
N ARG A 39 7.21 1.24 -16.28
CA ARG A 39 8.52 0.72 -16.71
C ARG A 39 9.30 0.16 -15.52
N LEU A 40 9.27 0.83 -14.37
CA LEU A 40 9.93 0.39 -13.14
C LEU A 40 9.32 -0.91 -12.60
N ILE A 41 8.00 -1.03 -12.58
CA ILE A 41 7.30 -2.29 -12.21
C ILE A 41 7.78 -3.44 -13.10
N THR A 42 7.83 -3.21 -14.42
CA THR A 42 8.29 -4.23 -15.38
C THR A 42 9.74 -4.64 -15.14
N ALA A 43 10.63 -3.67 -14.94
CA ALA A 43 12.05 -3.93 -14.70
C ALA A 43 12.29 -4.65 -13.35
N ALA A 44 11.53 -4.31 -12.31
CA ALA A 44 11.55 -5.03 -11.04
C ALA A 44 11.08 -6.48 -11.20
N ASP A 45 9.99 -6.71 -11.95
CA ASP A 45 9.50 -8.06 -12.25
C ASP A 45 10.52 -8.92 -13.01
N GLU A 46 11.32 -8.31 -13.89
CA GLU A 46 12.40 -9.03 -14.59
C GLU A 46 13.47 -9.54 -13.60
N ILE A 47 13.82 -8.76 -12.57
CA ILE A 47 14.78 -9.17 -11.53
C ILE A 47 14.16 -10.24 -10.62
N ILE A 48 12.95 -10.01 -10.13
CA ILE A 48 12.23 -10.92 -9.22
C ILE A 48 12.14 -12.33 -9.83
N ASN A 49 11.79 -12.39 -11.12
CA ASN A 49 11.59 -13.65 -11.84
C ASN A 49 12.89 -14.27 -12.38
N ASN A 50 14.03 -13.58 -12.31
CA ASN A 50 15.29 -14.10 -12.79
C ASN A 50 15.89 -15.12 -11.80
N SER A 51 16.10 -16.35 -12.26
CA SER A 51 16.69 -17.42 -11.44
C SER A 51 18.15 -17.17 -11.03
N SER A 52 18.82 -16.22 -11.69
CA SER A 52 20.22 -15.86 -11.44
C SER A 52 20.37 -14.70 -10.48
N SER A 53 19.28 -13.98 -10.18
CA SER A 53 19.27 -12.89 -9.21
C SER A 53 19.32 -13.44 -7.79
N THR A 54 20.10 -12.78 -6.95
CA THR A 54 20.25 -13.05 -5.53
C THR A 54 19.01 -12.63 -4.75
N ASP A 55 18.83 -13.18 -3.54
CA ASP A 55 17.71 -12.81 -2.67
C ASP A 55 17.73 -11.31 -2.33
N ALA A 56 18.91 -10.72 -2.16
CA ALA A 56 19.06 -9.27 -1.94
C ALA A 56 18.60 -8.43 -3.15
N GLU A 57 18.98 -8.82 -4.38
CA GLU A 57 18.52 -8.12 -5.59
C GLU A 57 17.00 -8.25 -5.78
N LYS A 58 16.43 -9.39 -5.41
CA LYS A 58 14.97 -9.61 -5.46
C LYS A 58 14.25 -8.79 -4.39
N ALA A 59 14.79 -8.73 -3.18
CA ALA A 59 14.22 -7.94 -2.11
C ALA A 59 14.20 -6.46 -2.48
N GLU A 60 15.30 -5.92 -3.00
CA GLU A 60 15.37 -4.54 -3.49
C GLU A 60 14.38 -4.29 -4.65
N ALA A 61 14.28 -5.21 -5.61
CA ALA A 61 13.31 -5.12 -6.69
C ALA A 61 11.85 -5.12 -6.17
N HIS A 62 11.55 -5.91 -5.14
CA HIS A 62 10.24 -5.92 -4.49
C HIS A 62 9.91 -4.59 -3.81
N LEU A 63 10.88 -3.95 -3.14
CA LEU A 63 10.70 -2.63 -2.53
C LEU A 63 10.43 -1.56 -3.58
N ILE A 64 11.21 -1.55 -4.67
CA ILE A 64 11.04 -0.59 -5.79
C ILE A 64 9.72 -0.83 -6.52
N LYS A 65 9.31 -2.09 -6.68
CA LYS A 65 8.01 -2.43 -7.26
C LYS A 65 6.86 -1.87 -6.42
N ALA A 66 6.93 -2.00 -5.10
CA ALA A 66 5.91 -1.42 -4.21
C ALA A 66 5.82 0.10 -4.37
N GLU A 67 6.96 0.79 -4.33
CA GLU A 67 7.02 2.25 -4.51
C GLU A 67 6.47 2.68 -5.88
N ALA A 68 6.82 1.97 -6.95
CA ALA A 68 6.34 2.28 -8.28
C ALA A 68 4.83 2.04 -8.44
N ILE A 69 4.26 1.01 -7.80
CA ILE A 69 2.81 0.79 -7.79
C ILE A 69 2.09 1.98 -7.14
N LEU A 70 2.59 2.46 -6.01
CA LEU A 70 1.98 3.60 -5.29
C LEU A 70 2.16 4.91 -6.05
N GLY A 71 3.33 5.16 -6.61
CA GLY A 71 3.60 6.31 -7.47
C GLY A 71 2.69 6.33 -8.70
N LYS A 72 2.44 5.18 -9.32
CA LYS A 72 1.47 5.03 -10.42
C LYS A 72 0.05 5.40 -10.00
N SER A 73 -0.31 5.11 -8.76
CA SER A 73 -1.61 5.45 -8.15
C SER A 73 -1.64 6.85 -7.52
N ASN A 74 -0.59 7.65 -7.70
CA ASN A 74 -0.40 8.99 -7.10
C ASN A 74 -0.54 9.02 -5.58
N ILE A 75 -0.14 7.93 -4.91
CA ILE A 75 -0.07 7.89 -3.45
C ILE A 75 1.36 8.25 -3.05
N THR A 76 1.52 9.31 -2.27
CA THR A 76 2.80 9.66 -1.66
C THR A 76 2.72 9.54 -0.15
N ALA A 77 3.82 9.14 0.47
CA ALA A 77 3.87 9.03 1.93
C ALA A 77 3.58 10.36 2.63
N LEU A 78 3.94 11.48 2.00
CA LEU A 78 3.72 12.82 2.53
C LEU A 78 2.24 13.20 2.56
N ASP A 79 1.49 12.90 1.51
CA ASP A 79 0.06 13.22 1.43
C ASP A 79 -0.72 12.47 2.52
N ILE A 80 -0.43 11.18 2.69
CA ILE A 80 -1.09 10.36 3.72
C ILE A 80 -0.66 10.76 5.13
N MET A 81 0.61 11.10 5.36
CA MET A 81 1.06 11.60 6.65
C MET A 81 0.42 12.95 7.01
N ALA A 82 0.16 13.81 6.01
CA ALA A 82 -0.59 15.04 6.22
C ALA A 82 -2.05 14.75 6.59
N GLU A 83 -2.68 13.78 5.92
CA GLU A 83 -4.04 13.34 6.25
C GLU A 83 -4.13 12.74 7.66
N LEU A 84 -3.24 11.82 8.03
CA LEU A 84 -3.12 11.26 9.39
C LEU A 84 -2.89 12.34 10.47
N ALA A 85 -2.07 13.34 10.17
CA ALA A 85 -1.85 14.45 11.10
C ALA A 85 -3.12 15.30 11.28
N LEU A 86 -3.88 15.53 10.20
CA LEU A 86 -5.15 16.26 10.27
C LEU A 86 -6.22 15.50 11.05
N SER A 87 -6.28 14.16 10.96
CA SER A 87 -7.24 13.37 11.75
C SER A 87 -6.94 13.46 13.24
N ALA A 88 -5.66 13.39 13.62
CA ALA A 88 -5.24 13.53 15.02
C ALA A 88 -5.53 14.93 15.60
N ASP A 89 -5.51 15.97 14.78
CA ASP A 89 -5.73 17.36 15.21
C ASP A 89 -7.22 17.80 15.22
N GLN A 90 -8.10 17.13 14.47
CA GLN A 90 -9.48 17.60 14.22
C GLN A 90 -10.59 16.78 14.89
N ASP A 91 -10.27 15.77 15.72
CA ASP A 91 -11.24 14.81 16.27
C ASP A 91 -12.15 14.19 15.16
N THR A 92 -11.61 14.01 13.95
CA THR A 92 -12.34 13.41 12.83
C THR A 92 -12.07 11.90 12.77
N ASN A 93 -13.13 11.13 12.56
CA ASN A 93 -13.03 9.67 12.42
C ASN A 93 -11.98 9.30 11.34
N PRO A 94 -10.91 8.55 11.70
CA PRO A 94 -9.81 8.21 10.80
C PRO A 94 -10.22 7.50 9.51
N ILE A 95 -11.34 6.77 9.53
CA ILE A 95 -11.88 6.05 8.36
C ILE A 95 -12.12 7.01 7.18
N ASN A 96 -12.60 8.22 7.47
CA ASN A 96 -12.97 9.21 6.45
C ASN A 96 -11.78 10.00 5.91
N VAL A 97 -10.66 9.99 6.62
CA VAL A 97 -9.49 10.78 6.28
C VAL A 97 -8.55 10.01 5.35
N LEU A 98 -8.59 8.67 5.39
CA LEU A 98 -7.69 7.79 4.66
C LEU A 98 -8.38 7.01 3.53
N SER A 99 -9.65 7.31 3.23
CA SER A 99 -10.33 6.74 2.06
C SER A 99 -9.71 7.33 0.80
N THR A 100 -8.82 6.59 0.15
CA THR A 100 -8.14 7.09 -1.06
C THR A 100 -8.84 6.57 -2.31
N SER A 101 -8.70 7.29 -3.43
CA SER A 101 -9.18 6.82 -4.73
C SER A 101 -8.31 5.71 -5.35
N ALA A 102 -7.32 5.19 -4.63
CA ALA A 102 -6.43 4.18 -5.15
C ALA A 102 -7.14 2.82 -5.25
N PRO A 103 -6.96 2.07 -6.35
CA PRO A 103 -7.55 0.73 -6.46
C PRO A 103 -7.04 -0.19 -5.36
N LEU A 104 -7.94 -0.89 -4.67
CA LEU A 104 -7.59 -1.86 -3.63
C LEU A 104 -6.60 -2.93 -4.12
N GLU A 105 -6.74 -3.37 -5.38
CA GLU A 105 -5.80 -4.29 -6.05
C GLU A 105 -4.36 -3.76 -6.07
N ASP A 106 -4.16 -2.47 -6.36
CA ASP A 106 -2.83 -1.86 -6.39
C ASP A 106 -2.25 -1.78 -4.97
N LEU A 107 -3.07 -1.50 -3.96
CA LEU A 107 -2.63 -1.48 -2.56
C LEU A 107 -2.21 -2.87 -2.08
N ILE A 108 -3.02 -3.89 -2.35
CA ILE A 108 -2.71 -5.29 -2.02
C ILE A 108 -1.44 -5.75 -2.74
N ALA A 109 -1.26 -5.40 -4.02
CA ALA A 109 -0.06 -5.71 -4.78
C ALA A 109 1.20 -5.04 -4.20
N ALA A 110 1.08 -3.77 -3.76
CA ALA A 110 2.18 -3.07 -3.09
C ALA A 110 2.50 -3.72 -1.73
N SER A 111 1.51 -4.01 -0.90
CA SER A 111 1.67 -4.67 0.40
C SER A 111 2.33 -6.05 0.25
N THR A 112 1.85 -6.85 -0.69
CA THR A 112 2.41 -8.18 -1.01
C THR A 112 3.89 -8.07 -1.41
N SER A 113 4.24 -7.05 -2.19
CA SER A 113 5.63 -6.83 -2.60
C SER A 113 6.52 -6.42 -1.42
N LEU A 114 6.03 -5.56 -0.51
CA LEU A 114 6.75 -5.19 0.72
C LEU A 114 6.96 -6.41 1.64
N SER A 115 5.93 -7.23 1.82
CA SER A 115 6.01 -8.47 2.61
C SER A 115 7.02 -9.45 2.02
N ALA A 116 7.02 -9.63 0.69
CA ALA A 116 7.98 -10.50 0.00
C ALA A 116 9.44 -10.03 0.15
N ALA A 117 9.70 -8.71 0.21
CA ALA A 117 11.04 -8.19 0.51
C ALA A 117 11.49 -8.58 1.93
N SER A 118 10.59 -8.44 2.91
CA SER A 118 10.84 -8.82 4.31
C SER A 118 11.15 -10.32 4.45
N ASP A 119 10.40 -11.18 3.75
CA ASP A 119 10.62 -12.63 3.73
C ASP A 119 11.99 -13.02 3.14
N LEU A 120 12.54 -12.20 2.24
CA LEU A 120 13.88 -12.36 1.67
C LEU A 120 14.98 -11.80 2.58
N GLY A 121 14.61 -11.24 3.75
CA GLY A 121 15.53 -10.75 4.77
C GLY A 121 15.86 -9.26 4.66
N ASP A 122 15.14 -8.50 3.83
CA ASP A 122 15.23 -7.04 3.78
C ASP A 122 13.96 -6.42 4.35
N SER A 123 14.03 -5.96 5.60
CA SER A 123 12.91 -5.26 6.26
C SER A 123 12.68 -3.84 5.72
N GLY A 124 13.45 -3.41 4.72
CA GLY A 124 13.43 -2.04 4.21
C GLY A 124 14.04 -1.01 5.16
N ASN A 125 14.20 0.20 4.64
CA ASN A 125 14.62 1.39 5.39
C ASN A 125 13.44 2.09 6.09
N GLU A 126 13.70 3.20 6.80
CA GLU A 126 12.66 3.94 7.54
C GLU A 126 11.50 4.40 6.65
N GLU A 127 11.78 4.87 5.43
CA GLU A 127 10.78 5.33 4.46
C GLU A 127 9.95 4.17 3.90
N GLN A 128 10.58 3.03 3.61
CA GLN A 128 9.88 1.84 3.14
C GLN A 128 9.00 1.23 4.24
N ASN A 129 9.43 1.30 5.50
CA ASN A 129 8.60 0.92 6.64
C ASN A 129 7.44 1.89 6.84
N LEU A 130 7.66 3.20 6.64
CA LEU A 130 6.56 4.17 6.63
C LEU A 130 5.54 3.84 5.55
N MET A 131 6.01 3.52 4.35
CA MET A 131 5.18 3.10 3.23
C MET A 131 4.41 1.81 3.53
N LYS A 132 5.04 0.83 4.18
CA LYS A 132 4.37 -0.37 4.72
C LYS A 132 3.24 0.00 5.68
N GLY A 133 3.48 0.93 6.60
CA GLY A 133 2.45 1.46 7.50
C GLY A 133 1.25 2.01 6.73
N ILE A 134 1.54 2.94 5.82
CA ILE A 134 0.55 3.66 5.01
C ILE A 134 -0.29 2.72 4.14
N VAL A 135 0.35 1.88 3.32
CA VAL A 135 -0.36 1.01 2.37
C VAL A 135 -1.32 0.09 3.10
N ASN A 136 -0.86 -0.53 4.18
CA ASN A 136 -1.68 -1.48 4.91
C ASN A 136 -2.84 -0.81 5.66
N THR A 137 -2.64 0.40 6.20
CA THR A 137 -3.76 1.19 6.72
C THR A 137 -4.76 1.55 5.61
N MET A 138 -4.29 1.92 4.42
CA MET A 138 -5.16 2.25 3.30
C MET A 138 -5.96 1.04 2.82
N ILE A 139 -5.40 -0.18 2.84
CA ILE A 139 -6.14 -1.42 2.58
C ILE A 139 -7.30 -1.54 3.57
N VAL A 140 -7.02 -1.44 4.87
CA VAL A 140 -8.04 -1.54 5.93
C VAL A 140 -9.17 -0.52 5.71
N MET A 141 -8.82 0.74 5.47
CA MET A 141 -9.82 1.82 5.34
C MET A 141 -10.59 1.74 4.02
N ASN A 142 -9.92 1.43 2.91
CA ASN A 142 -10.60 1.26 1.62
C ASN A 142 -11.54 0.06 1.65
N THR A 143 -11.15 -1.06 2.25
CA THR A 143 -12.03 -2.23 2.37
C THR A 143 -13.29 -1.91 3.17
N ILE A 144 -13.18 -1.19 4.30
CA ILE A 144 -14.37 -0.77 5.08
C ILE A 144 -15.24 0.20 4.27
N THR A 145 -14.63 1.16 3.58
CA THR A 145 -15.36 2.24 2.88
C THR A 145 -15.92 1.83 1.52
N GLU A 146 -15.47 0.71 0.94
CA GLU A 146 -16.13 0.08 -0.20
C GLU A 146 -17.50 -0.50 0.18
N GLU A 147 -17.64 -1.00 1.41
CA GLU A 147 -18.90 -1.57 1.94
C GLU A 147 -19.80 -0.52 2.60
N PHE A 148 -19.20 0.40 3.38
CA PHE A 148 -19.94 1.35 4.20
C PHE A 148 -19.55 2.81 3.95
N THR A 149 -20.56 3.66 3.82
CA THR A 149 -20.39 5.11 3.94
C THR A 149 -20.54 5.47 5.42
N ILE A 150 -19.46 5.88 6.05
CA ILE A 150 -19.41 6.16 7.49
C ILE A 150 -19.28 7.68 7.68
N ASN A 151 -20.09 8.27 8.55
CA ASN A 151 -19.99 9.71 8.82
C ASN A 151 -18.91 10.04 9.86
N GLU A 152 -18.74 11.33 10.18
CA GLU A 152 -17.74 11.79 11.16
C GLU A 152 -17.95 11.24 12.58
N ASN A 153 -19.14 10.76 12.92
CA ASN A 153 -19.45 10.17 14.22
C ASN A 153 -19.31 8.64 14.22
N GLY A 154 -18.96 8.02 13.09
CA GLY A 154 -18.92 6.56 12.97
C GLY A 154 -20.26 5.91 12.60
N ASP A 155 -21.30 6.68 12.25
CA ASP A 155 -22.59 6.09 11.86
C ASP A 155 -22.58 5.66 10.38
N ILE A 156 -23.19 4.52 10.09
CA ILE A 156 -23.37 3.99 8.73
C ILE A 156 -24.54 4.73 8.05
N GLU A 157 -24.28 5.40 6.92
CA GLU A 157 -25.28 6.20 6.20
C GLU A 157 -25.94 5.45 5.05
N ASN A 158 -25.28 4.44 4.49
CA ASN A 158 -25.81 3.62 3.41
C ASN A 158 -26.57 2.40 3.94
N ASN A 159 -27.59 1.96 3.20
CA ASN A 159 -28.23 0.68 3.46
C ASN A 159 -27.54 -0.38 2.61
N VAL A 160 -26.93 -1.37 3.26
CA VAL A 160 -26.48 -2.60 2.60
C VAL A 160 -27.61 -3.63 2.55
N SER A 161 -27.55 -4.55 1.59
CA SER A 161 -28.58 -5.59 1.44
C SER A 161 -28.44 -6.71 2.45
N ASP A 162 -27.21 -6.99 2.89
CA ASP A 162 -26.83 -8.06 3.79
C ASP A 162 -25.55 -7.64 4.54
N TYR A 163 -25.67 -7.42 5.84
CA TYR A 163 -24.56 -7.02 6.72
C TYR A 163 -23.60 -8.17 6.98
N SER A 164 -24.05 -9.44 6.88
CA SER A 164 -23.16 -10.58 6.98
C SER A 164 -22.24 -10.67 5.76
N ASP A 165 -22.77 -10.46 4.55
CA ASP A 165 -21.96 -10.43 3.32
C ASP A 165 -20.94 -9.28 3.37
N SER A 166 -21.36 -8.08 3.80
CA SER A 166 -20.44 -6.94 3.97
C SER A 166 -19.40 -7.17 5.06
N LEU A 167 -19.75 -7.84 6.16
CA LEU A 167 -18.77 -8.23 7.20
C LEU A 167 -17.73 -9.21 6.65
N GLU A 168 -18.14 -10.19 5.85
CA GLU A 168 -17.23 -11.13 5.18
C GLU A 168 -16.31 -10.41 4.19
N ALA A 169 -16.85 -9.47 3.40
CA ALA A 169 -16.07 -8.63 2.49
C ALA A 169 -15.03 -7.78 3.24
N ILE A 170 -15.38 -7.24 4.40
CA ILE A 170 -14.43 -6.53 5.26
C ILE A 170 -13.34 -7.45 5.80
N MET A 171 -13.71 -8.67 6.22
CA MET A 171 -12.78 -9.62 6.82
C MET A 171 -11.64 -9.99 5.85
N TYR A 172 -11.94 -10.09 4.55
CA TYR A 172 -11.01 -10.57 3.53
C TYR A 172 -10.80 -9.52 2.42
N PRO A 173 -9.92 -8.52 2.65
CA PRO A 173 -9.59 -7.50 1.64
C PRO A 173 -9.18 -8.07 0.28
N ASP A 174 -8.50 -9.21 0.27
CA ASP A 174 -8.20 -9.98 -0.94
C ASP A 174 -9.07 -11.26 -1.01
N PRO A 175 -10.17 -11.28 -1.78
CA PRO A 175 -11.01 -12.47 -1.90
C PRO A 175 -10.31 -13.64 -2.62
N SER A 176 -9.16 -13.39 -3.27
CA SER A 176 -8.32 -14.44 -3.85
C SER A 176 -7.36 -15.08 -2.86
N ASN A 177 -7.15 -14.45 -1.70
CA ASN A 177 -6.29 -14.93 -0.62
C ASN A 177 -6.95 -14.72 0.76
N THR A 178 -7.80 -15.67 1.15
CA THR A 178 -8.49 -15.65 2.44
C THR A 178 -7.61 -16.06 3.63
N ASP A 179 -6.32 -16.36 3.40
CA ASP A 179 -5.38 -16.63 4.49
C ASP A 179 -4.91 -15.33 5.16
N LEU A 180 -5.09 -14.17 4.50
CA LEU A 180 -4.80 -12.84 5.04
C LEU A 180 -6.09 -12.11 5.34
N THR A 181 -6.22 -11.66 6.59
CA THR A 181 -7.39 -10.95 7.07
C THR A 181 -7.13 -9.46 7.22
N ILE A 182 -8.18 -8.67 7.40
CA ILE A 182 -8.06 -7.24 7.72
C ILE A 182 -7.20 -6.99 8.97
N LEU A 183 -7.17 -7.93 9.93
CA LEU A 183 -6.29 -7.83 11.09
C LEU A 183 -4.81 -8.04 10.72
N ASP A 184 -4.50 -8.92 9.78
CA ASP A 184 -3.12 -9.11 9.30
C ASP A 184 -2.59 -7.81 8.68
N TYR A 185 -3.36 -7.19 7.79
CA TYR A 185 -3.01 -5.87 7.24
C TYR A 185 -2.85 -4.82 8.36
N THR A 186 -3.73 -4.81 9.36
CA THR A 186 -3.62 -3.89 10.50
C THR A 186 -2.33 -4.11 11.32
N ASN A 187 -1.92 -5.36 11.51
CA ASN A 187 -0.67 -5.69 12.19
C ASN A 187 0.56 -5.27 11.38
N GLU A 188 0.55 -5.51 10.07
CA GLU A 188 1.60 -5.07 9.15
C GLU A 188 1.72 -3.54 9.11
N ALA A 189 0.59 -2.82 9.21
CA ALA A 189 0.57 -1.37 9.30
C ALA A 189 1.26 -0.87 10.57
N LEU A 190 0.89 -1.43 11.73
CA LEU A 190 1.47 -1.07 13.02
C LEU A 190 2.98 -1.36 13.07
N GLU A 191 3.40 -2.50 12.51
CA GLU A 191 4.82 -2.83 12.39
C GLU A 191 5.55 -1.81 11.52
N GLY A 192 5.00 -1.47 10.35
CA GLY A 192 5.57 -0.47 9.45
C GLY A 192 5.75 0.89 10.14
N PHE A 193 4.71 1.41 10.80
CA PHE A 193 4.82 2.67 11.53
C PHE A 193 5.84 2.60 12.67
N THR A 194 5.86 1.51 13.44
CA THR A 194 6.82 1.31 14.53
C THR A 194 8.26 1.30 14.02
N ASN A 195 8.52 0.57 12.93
CA ASN A 195 9.85 0.44 12.35
C ASN A 195 10.30 1.70 11.60
N SER A 196 9.35 2.52 11.11
CA SER A 196 9.66 3.81 10.48
C SER A 196 10.15 4.88 11.46
N GLY A 197 9.70 4.81 12.72
CA GLY A 197 9.91 5.88 13.70
C GLY A 197 9.27 7.23 13.33
N ALA A 198 8.40 7.27 12.32
CA ALA A 198 7.83 8.51 11.78
C ALA A 198 6.66 9.05 12.62
N LEU A 199 5.97 8.19 13.36
CA LEU A 199 4.81 8.58 14.18
C LEU A 199 5.23 9.05 15.58
N THR A 200 4.50 10.03 16.10
CA THR A 200 4.53 10.40 17.51
C THR A 200 3.89 9.32 18.39
N ALA A 201 4.12 9.37 19.70
CA ALA A 201 3.49 8.43 20.65
C ALA A 201 1.95 8.53 20.66
N GLU A 202 1.40 9.73 20.44
CA GLU A 202 -0.04 9.96 20.33
C GLU A 202 -0.59 9.30 19.07
N GLN A 203 0.02 9.53 17.90
CA GLN A 203 -0.38 8.88 16.64
C GLN A 203 -0.24 7.34 16.67
N LEU A 204 0.77 6.82 17.35
CA LEU A 204 0.91 5.38 17.56
C LEU A 204 -0.22 4.83 18.43
N THR A 205 -0.67 5.59 19.43
CA THR A 205 -1.82 5.21 20.27
C THR A 205 -3.11 5.17 19.43
N GLU A 206 -3.31 6.12 18.52
CA GLU A 206 -4.45 6.10 17.60
C GLU A 206 -4.42 4.87 16.67
N THR A 207 -3.24 4.46 16.21
CA THR A 207 -3.08 3.24 15.40
C THR A 207 -3.45 1.98 16.21
N GLU A 208 -3.13 1.95 17.50
CA GLU A 208 -3.54 0.85 18.40
C GLU A 208 -5.05 0.85 18.70
N THR A 209 -5.69 2.02 18.73
CA THR A 209 -7.16 2.13 18.78
C THR A 209 -7.80 1.51 17.54
N ILE A 210 -7.31 1.86 16.35
CA ILE A 210 -7.76 1.24 15.08
C ILE A 210 -7.64 -0.29 15.16
N LYS A 211 -6.49 -0.79 15.62
CA LYS A 211 -6.29 -2.24 15.81
C LYS A 211 -7.29 -2.88 16.75
N THR A 212 -7.64 -2.20 17.83
CA THR A 212 -8.67 -2.66 18.77
C THR A 212 -10.01 -2.81 18.06
N GLN A 213 -10.43 -1.80 17.30
CA GLN A 213 -11.68 -1.84 16.54
C GLN A 213 -11.68 -2.95 15.48
N ILE A 214 -10.58 -3.12 14.74
CA ILE A 214 -10.46 -4.21 13.75
C ILE A 214 -10.50 -5.60 14.42
N THR A 215 -9.94 -5.74 15.62
CA THR A 215 -10.05 -6.99 16.39
C THR A 215 -11.51 -7.29 16.78
N GLU A 216 -12.30 -6.25 17.05
CA GLU A 216 -13.74 -6.41 17.31
C GLU A 216 -14.51 -6.84 16.05
N ILE A 217 -14.14 -6.35 14.87
CA ILE A 217 -14.70 -6.82 13.58
C ILE A 217 -14.40 -8.31 13.37
N GLU A 218 -13.15 -8.73 13.57
CA GLU A 218 -12.76 -10.14 13.45
C GLU A 218 -13.54 -11.01 14.46
N THR A 219 -13.64 -10.56 15.71
CA THR A 219 -14.39 -11.27 16.76
C THR A 219 -15.88 -11.41 16.39
N LEU A 220 -16.47 -10.37 15.81
CA LEU A 220 -17.86 -10.41 15.33
C LEU A 220 -18.02 -11.46 14.23
N ASN A 221 -17.11 -11.48 13.24
CA ASN A 221 -17.12 -12.44 12.14
C ASN A 221 -16.95 -13.89 12.64
N GLU A 222 -15.97 -14.13 13.53
CA GLU A 222 -15.72 -15.45 14.11
C GLU A 222 -16.85 -15.97 15.02
N SER A 223 -17.67 -15.07 15.57
CA SER A 223 -18.80 -15.45 16.43
C SER A 223 -19.87 -16.27 15.69
N GLY A 224 -19.91 -16.16 14.36
CA GLY A 224 -20.94 -16.77 13.53
C GLY A 224 -22.33 -16.18 13.76
N GLU A 225 -22.41 -14.95 14.28
CA GLU A 225 -23.65 -14.17 14.33
C GLU A 225 -24.23 -14.05 12.91
N SER A 226 -25.55 -14.22 12.80
CA SER A 226 -26.26 -14.20 11.51
C SER A 226 -27.54 -13.36 11.58
N ASP A 227 -27.83 -12.74 12.73
CA ASP A 227 -28.91 -11.75 12.82
C ASP A 227 -28.41 -10.41 12.32
N GLU A 228 -28.92 -9.99 11.16
CA GLU A 228 -28.60 -8.73 10.48
C GLU A 228 -28.64 -7.50 11.39
N ASN A 229 -29.61 -7.42 12.32
CA ASN A 229 -29.69 -6.26 13.21
C ASN A 229 -28.60 -6.30 14.27
N ASN A 230 -28.24 -7.49 14.76
CA ASN A 230 -27.14 -7.62 15.70
C ASN A 230 -25.80 -7.26 15.03
N ILE A 231 -25.57 -7.73 13.81
CA ILE A 231 -24.36 -7.41 13.03
C ILE A 231 -24.29 -5.90 12.79
N GLN A 232 -25.37 -5.29 12.30
CA GLN A 232 -25.44 -3.85 12.09
C GLN A 232 -25.12 -3.07 13.37
N ASN A 233 -25.82 -3.36 14.48
CA ASN A 233 -25.62 -2.63 15.73
C ASN A 233 -24.19 -2.79 16.28
N ALA A 234 -23.59 -3.97 16.09
CA ALA A 234 -22.21 -4.22 16.49
C ALA A 234 -21.24 -3.41 15.62
N LEU A 235 -21.41 -3.43 14.30
CA LEU A 235 -20.59 -2.63 13.38
C LEU A 235 -20.71 -1.13 13.65
N GLU A 236 -21.92 -0.61 13.88
CA GLU A 236 -22.11 0.80 14.28
C GLU A 236 -21.36 1.13 15.57
N THR A 237 -21.40 0.23 16.56
CA THR A 237 -20.67 0.43 17.83
C THR A 237 -19.15 0.44 17.60
N ILE A 238 -18.65 -0.45 16.74
CA ILE A 238 -17.23 -0.55 16.40
C ILE A 238 -16.78 0.71 15.64
N PHE A 239 -17.53 1.15 14.63
CA PHE A 239 -17.20 2.32 13.81
C PHE A 239 -17.24 3.64 14.60
N GLN A 240 -18.10 3.75 15.61
CA GLN A 240 -18.11 4.86 16.58
C GLN A 240 -16.89 4.86 17.51
N GLY A 241 -16.17 3.74 17.60
CA GLY A 241 -14.95 3.59 18.39
C GLY A 241 -13.65 3.92 17.65
N PHE A 242 -13.73 4.22 16.34
CA PHE A 242 -12.65 4.82 15.56
C PHE A 242 -12.58 6.33 15.79
#